data_AF-A0A3D2X2Y0-F1
#
_entry.id   AF-A0A3D2X2Y0-F1
#
_cell.length_a   1.000
_cell.length_b   1.000
_cell.length_c   1.000
_cell.angle_alpha   90.00
_cell.angle_beta   90.00
_cell.angle_gamma   90.00
#
_symmetry.space_group_name_H-M   'P 1'
#
loop_
_entity.id
_entity.type
_entity.pdbx_description
1 polymer ?
#
loop_
_entity_poly.entity_id
_entity_poly.type
_entity_poly.pdbx_seq_one_letter_code
_entity_poly.pdbx_strand_id
1 'polypeptide(L)'
;MTDQLKYIKKRTWLLSLILILFWGVLIGQLFIIQVVKGSNYQKMCQKQADYRKIIPPFRGTIFDRNQKALTADIVKYNIGVHPYLIKNKEEVAKELSTLLRPKYKGYLKALTSDKTFVWLEKNVLHNEIQAFLNKYQYHTGFAVEQKIQRDYPLGKIVGQLVGLTDIDNRGIIGLELDLDPHICGSPGWQITMKDGWGRLNSRPNQPYKEAVNGNDITLTIDHEYQIILYEELSEAYKQHNADNAQGIIIDPKSGEIL
;
A
#
# COMPACT_ATOMS: atom_id res chain seq x y z
N MET A 1 68.23 24.66 -37.99
CA MET A 1 66.79 24.25 -38.02
C MET A 1 66.56 22.79 -37.66
N THR A 2 67.48 21.87 -37.95
CA THR A 2 67.34 20.42 -37.70
C THR A 2 67.38 20.02 -36.21
N ASP A 3 68.18 20.69 -35.38
CA ASP A 3 68.27 20.36 -33.94
C ASP A 3 67.03 20.79 -33.14
N GLN A 4 66.44 21.96 -33.43
CA GLN A 4 65.20 22.38 -32.76
C GLN A 4 64.02 21.44 -33.08
N LEU A 5 63.93 20.93 -34.31
CA LEU A 5 62.95 19.89 -34.68
C LEU A 5 63.19 18.57 -33.93
N LYS A 6 64.45 18.22 -33.63
CA LYS A 6 64.83 17.02 -32.87
C LYS A 6 64.42 17.12 -31.40
N TYR A 7 64.58 18.29 -30.78
CA TYR A 7 64.12 18.56 -29.40
C TYR A 7 62.59 18.59 -29.29
N ILE A 8 61.89 19.18 -30.26
CA ILE A 8 60.43 19.18 -30.30
C ILE A 8 59.90 17.75 -30.47
N LYS A 9 60.47 16.93 -31.37
CA LYS A 9 60.11 15.52 -31.54
C LYS A 9 60.35 14.66 -30.29
N LYS A 10 61.45 14.89 -29.57
CA LYS A 10 61.70 14.20 -28.28
C LYS A 10 60.68 14.60 -27.22
N ARG A 11 60.32 15.89 -27.13
CA ARG A 11 59.32 16.39 -26.18
C ARG A 11 57.91 15.88 -26.48
N THR A 12 57.51 15.87 -27.75
CA THR A 12 56.19 15.32 -28.14
C THR A 12 56.13 13.82 -27.92
N TRP A 13 57.20 13.06 -28.19
CA TRP A 13 57.25 11.63 -27.90
C TRP A 13 57.14 11.33 -26.40
N LEU A 14 57.82 12.11 -25.56
CA LEU A 14 57.77 11.97 -24.10
C LEU A 14 56.36 12.29 -23.56
N LEU A 15 55.72 13.34 -24.09
CA LEU A 15 54.32 13.67 -23.76
C LEU A 15 53.34 12.59 -24.21
N SER A 16 53.51 12.03 -25.41
CA SER A 16 52.70 10.92 -25.90
C SER A 16 52.87 9.67 -25.05
N LEU A 17 54.10 9.36 -24.59
CA LEU A 17 54.37 8.25 -23.70
C LEU A 17 53.66 8.40 -22.35
N ILE A 18 53.73 9.59 -21.74
CA ILE A 18 53.02 9.90 -20.49
C ILE A 18 51.50 9.77 -20.68
N LEU A 19 50.97 10.26 -21.81
CA LEU A 19 49.55 10.16 -22.13
C LEU A 19 49.10 8.71 -22.29
N ILE A 20 49.88 7.88 -22.98
CA ILE A 20 49.61 6.44 -23.14
C ILE A 20 49.62 5.74 -21.79
N LEU A 21 50.61 6.04 -20.94
CA LEU A 21 50.71 5.44 -19.62
C LEU A 21 49.52 5.84 -18.72
N PHE A 22 49.10 7.11 -18.79
CA PHE A 22 47.90 7.60 -18.12
C PHE A 22 46.64 6.85 -18.57
N TRP A 23 46.43 6.68 -19.89
CA TRP A 23 45.32 5.88 -20.42
C TRP A 23 45.40 4.42 -19.99
N GLY A 24 46.60 3.84 -19.94
CA GLY A 24 46.81 2.48 -19.45
C GLY A 24 46.36 2.31 -17.99
N VAL A 25 46.65 3.26 -17.13
CA VAL A 25 46.18 3.27 -15.73
C VAL A 25 44.65 3.36 -15.67
N LEU A 26 44.02 4.23 -16.46
CA LEU A 26 42.55 4.35 -16.50
C LEU A 26 41.87 3.06 -16.99
N ILE A 27 42.40 2.43 -18.04
CA ILE A 27 41.88 1.17 -18.58
C ILE A 27 42.04 0.05 -17.53
N GLY A 28 43.18 -0.02 -16.85
CA GLY A 28 43.42 -0.98 -15.77
C GLY A 28 42.43 -0.79 -14.61
N GLN A 29 42.19 0.45 -14.18
CA GLN A 29 41.20 0.76 -13.15
C GLN A 29 39.78 0.37 -13.59
N LEU A 30 39.41 0.65 -14.84
CA LEU A 30 38.11 0.30 -15.39
C LEU A 30 37.92 -1.22 -15.46
N PHE A 31 38.96 -1.97 -15.85
CA PHE A 31 38.95 -3.44 -15.82
C PHE A 31 38.76 -3.99 -14.40
N ILE A 32 39.43 -3.41 -13.40
CA ILE A 32 39.25 -3.80 -11.99
C ILE A 32 37.80 -3.55 -11.54
N ILE A 33 37.22 -2.41 -11.90
CA ILE A 33 35.85 -2.06 -11.49
C ILE A 33 34.81 -2.96 -12.19
N GLN A 34 34.95 -3.17 -13.51
CA GLN A 34 33.96 -3.91 -14.30
C GLN A 34 34.10 -5.43 -14.19
N VAL A 35 35.32 -5.97 -14.15
CA VAL A 35 35.57 -7.42 -14.20
C VAL A 35 35.81 -7.99 -12.82
N VAL A 36 36.74 -7.41 -12.05
CA VAL A 36 37.11 -7.93 -10.72
C VAL A 36 36.02 -7.63 -9.69
N LYS A 37 35.52 -6.39 -9.65
CA LYS A 37 34.50 -5.95 -8.70
C LYS A 37 33.08 -5.92 -9.26
N GLY A 38 32.89 -6.20 -10.55
CA GLY A 38 31.61 -6.06 -11.22
C GLY A 38 30.50 -6.90 -10.60
N SER A 39 30.81 -8.14 -10.22
CA SER A 39 29.84 -9.03 -9.55
C SER A 39 29.39 -8.51 -8.18
N ASN A 40 30.30 -7.91 -7.42
CA ASN A 40 29.98 -7.31 -6.13
C ASN A 40 29.12 -6.05 -6.28
N TYR A 41 29.47 -5.16 -7.23
CA TYR A 41 28.66 -3.98 -7.52
C TYR A 41 27.27 -4.34 -8.06
N GLN A 42 27.16 -5.36 -8.91
CA GLN A 42 25.88 -5.88 -9.37
C GLN A 42 25.01 -6.39 -8.21
N LYS A 43 25.59 -7.14 -7.26
CA LYS A 43 24.87 -7.58 -6.05
C LYS A 43 24.42 -6.42 -5.17
N MET A 44 25.25 -5.38 -5.03
CA MET A 44 24.88 -4.17 -4.29
C MET A 44 23.73 -3.43 -4.98
N CYS A 45 23.79 -3.28 -6.31
CA CYS A 45 22.71 -2.71 -7.10
C CYS A 45 21.42 -3.53 -6.98
N GLN A 46 21.49 -4.85 -7.04
CA GLN A 46 20.33 -5.73 -6.85
C GLN A 46 19.73 -5.54 -5.46
N LYS A 47 20.53 -5.60 -4.39
CA LYS A 47 20.04 -5.36 -3.02
C LYS A 47 19.39 -3.98 -2.84
N GLN A 48 19.88 -2.97 -3.55
CA GLN A 48 19.34 -1.61 -3.48
C GLN A 48 18.08 -1.44 -4.36
N ALA A 49 18.01 -2.15 -5.48
CA ALA A 49 16.88 -2.10 -6.41
C ALA A 49 15.72 -3.00 -5.97
N ASP A 50 16.03 -4.14 -5.34
CA ASP A 50 15.07 -5.12 -4.85
C ASP A 50 14.35 -4.55 -3.63
N TYR A 51 13.12 -4.11 -3.85
CA TYR A 51 12.20 -3.67 -2.81
C TYR A 51 11.27 -4.82 -2.45
N ARG A 52 11.27 -5.23 -1.18
CA ARG A 52 10.33 -6.21 -0.66
C ARG A 52 9.00 -5.53 -0.37
N LYS A 53 8.03 -5.67 -1.28
CA LYS A 53 6.66 -5.21 -1.07
C LYS A 53 5.90 -6.25 -0.26
N ILE A 54 5.38 -5.86 0.90
CA ILE A 54 4.51 -6.71 1.70
C ILE A 54 3.14 -6.78 1.03
N ILE A 55 2.59 -7.98 0.92
CA ILE A 55 1.22 -8.21 0.45
C ILE A 55 0.39 -8.50 1.71
N PRO A 56 -0.49 -7.56 2.12
CA PRO A 56 -1.31 -7.78 3.31
C PRO A 56 -2.29 -8.94 3.04
N PRO A 57 -2.51 -9.83 4.02
CA PRO A 57 -3.53 -10.87 3.90
C PRO A 57 -4.93 -10.25 4.08
N PHE A 58 -5.95 -10.94 3.59
CA PHE A 58 -7.32 -10.65 4.03
C PHE A 58 -7.54 -11.24 5.41
N ARG A 59 -8.10 -10.44 6.30
CA ARG A 59 -8.54 -10.87 7.61
C ARG A 59 -9.82 -11.68 7.47
N GLY A 60 -9.94 -12.75 8.24
CA GLY A 60 -11.11 -13.62 8.26
C GLY A 60 -12.38 -12.86 8.61
N THR A 61 -13.49 -13.25 8.00
CA THR A 61 -14.80 -12.67 8.22
C THR A 61 -15.44 -13.28 9.46
N ILE A 62 -15.92 -12.42 10.35
CA ILE A 62 -16.78 -12.82 11.47
C ILE A 62 -18.22 -12.85 10.96
N PHE A 63 -18.80 -14.03 11.00
CA PHE A 63 -20.18 -14.31 10.64
C PHE A 63 -21.04 -14.52 11.88
N ASP A 64 -22.31 -14.22 11.72
CA ASP A 64 -23.40 -14.61 12.59
C ASP A 64 -23.75 -16.11 12.44
N ARG A 65 -24.53 -16.68 13.38
CA ARG A 65 -25.08 -18.04 13.26
C ARG A 65 -25.81 -18.29 11.94
N ASN A 66 -26.42 -17.26 11.37
CA ASN A 66 -27.16 -17.30 10.10
C ASN A 66 -26.27 -17.00 8.87
N GLN A 67 -24.94 -17.06 8.99
CA GLN A 67 -23.96 -16.75 7.94
C GLN A 67 -24.04 -15.30 7.42
N LYS A 68 -24.58 -14.38 8.23
CA LYS A 68 -24.56 -12.95 7.94
C LYS A 68 -23.20 -12.37 8.34
N ALA A 69 -22.51 -11.71 7.41
CA ALA A 69 -21.24 -11.06 7.71
C ALA A 69 -21.43 -9.87 8.66
N LEU A 70 -20.79 -9.95 9.84
CA LEU A 70 -20.74 -8.88 10.84
C LEU A 70 -19.56 -7.95 10.62
N THR A 71 -18.54 -8.45 9.93
CA THR A 71 -17.33 -7.73 9.51
C THR A 71 -17.01 -8.08 8.06
N ALA A 72 -16.34 -7.21 7.32
CA ALA A 72 -15.80 -7.55 6.01
C ALA A 72 -14.51 -6.78 5.74
N ASP A 73 -13.55 -7.40 5.07
CA ASP A 73 -12.38 -6.68 4.57
C ASP A 73 -12.69 -6.07 3.21
N ILE A 74 -12.57 -4.74 3.11
CA ILE A 74 -12.79 -4.01 1.87
C ILE A 74 -11.45 -3.50 1.35
N VAL A 75 -11.20 -3.75 0.06
CA VAL A 75 -10.06 -3.17 -0.65
C VAL A 75 -10.36 -1.73 -1.00
N LYS A 76 -9.56 -0.82 -0.47
CA LYS A 76 -9.59 0.61 -0.78
C LYS A 76 -8.27 1.06 -1.39
N TYR A 77 -8.31 2.20 -2.07
CA TYR A 77 -7.18 2.74 -2.78
C TYR A 77 -6.91 4.17 -2.35
N ASN A 78 -5.63 4.49 -2.18
CA ASN A 78 -5.15 5.86 -2.07
C ASN A 78 -4.52 6.24 -3.41
N ILE A 79 -4.92 7.40 -3.93
CA ILE A 79 -4.40 7.94 -5.18
C ILE A 79 -3.53 9.13 -4.83
N GLY A 80 -2.25 9.02 -5.14
CA GLY A 80 -1.27 10.08 -5.03
C GLY A 80 -0.65 10.43 -6.38
N VAL A 81 -0.04 11.60 -6.44
CA VAL A 81 0.64 12.11 -7.64
C VAL A 81 1.93 12.82 -7.29
N HIS A 82 2.85 12.79 -8.25
CA HIS A 82 4.04 13.62 -8.33
C HIS A 82 3.77 14.75 -9.34
N PRO A 83 3.37 15.96 -8.87
CA PRO A 83 2.94 17.08 -9.72
C PRO A 83 3.88 17.44 -10.87
N TYR A 84 5.19 17.28 -10.68
CA TYR A 84 6.22 17.60 -11.68
C TYR A 84 6.30 16.60 -12.84
N LEU A 85 5.73 15.40 -12.69
CA LEU A 85 5.72 14.35 -13.72
C LEU A 85 4.44 14.34 -14.56
N ILE A 86 3.39 15.04 -14.11
CA ILE A 86 2.09 15.07 -14.78
C ILE A 86 2.07 16.16 -15.85
N LYS A 87 1.90 15.76 -17.11
CA LYS A 87 1.76 16.69 -18.24
C LYS A 87 0.35 17.29 -18.34
N ASN A 88 -0.69 16.46 -18.38
CA ASN A 88 -2.08 16.90 -18.61
C ASN A 88 -2.83 17.12 -17.28
N LYS A 89 -2.42 18.13 -16.51
CA LYS A 89 -2.99 18.38 -15.16
C LYS A 89 -4.49 18.69 -15.18
N GLU A 90 -4.95 19.46 -16.17
CA GLU A 90 -6.36 19.87 -16.28
C GLU A 90 -7.29 18.70 -16.65
N GLU A 91 -6.86 17.83 -17.57
CA GLU A 91 -7.62 16.64 -17.97
C GLU A 91 -7.80 15.70 -16.79
N VAL A 92 -6.70 15.40 -16.08
CA VAL A 92 -6.70 14.52 -14.89
C VAL A 92 -7.61 15.09 -13.79
N ALA A 93 -7.54 16.40 -13.52
CA ALA A 93 -8.39 17.05 -12.53
C ALA A 93 -9.88 16.95 -12.91
N LYS A 94 -10.22 17.07 -14.19
CA LYS A 94 -11.60 16.99 -14.69
C LYS A 94 -12.15 15.57 -14.58
N GLU A 95 -11.37 14.57 -14.97
CA GLU A 95 -11.77 13.16 -14.87
C GLU A 95 -11.98 12.74 -13.42
N LEU A 96 -11.04 13.05 -12.51
CA LEU A 96 -11.20 12.76 -11.08
C LEU A 96 -12.40 13.48 -10.45
N SER A 97 -12.65 14.74 -10.85
CA SER A 97 -13.81 15.51 -10.38
C SER A 97 -15.13 14.90 -10.86
N THR A 98 -15.16 14.34 -12.06
CA THR A 98 -16.34 13.66 -12.61
C THR A 98 -16.62 12.36 -11.87
N LEU A 99 -15.55 11.63 -11.52
CA LEU A 99 -15.63 10.30 -10.95
C LEU A 99 -15.98 10.29 -9.46
N LEU A 100 -15.28 11.10 -8.66
CA LEU A 100 -15.38 11.08 -7.20
C LEU A 100 -16.24 12.23 -6.64
N ARG A 101 -16.76 13.09 -7.53
CA ARG A 101 -17.53 14.29 -7.22
C ARG A 101 -16.91 15.34 -6.27
N PRO A 102 -15.58 15.56 -6.17
CA PRO A 102 -15.04 16.70 -5.42
C PRO A 102 -14.88 17.90 -6.37
N LYS A 103 -14.60 19.08 -5.81
CA LYS A 103 -14.45 20.30 -6.61
C LYS A 103 -13.18 20.24 -7.47
N TYR A 104 -13.32 20.30 -8.80
CA TYR A 104 -12.24 20.40 -9.81
C TYR A 104 -11.07 21.30 -9.38
N LYS A 105 -11.37 22.49 -8.84
CA LYS A 105 -10.37 23.47 -8.37
C LYS A 105 -9.43 22.90 -7.29
N GLY A 106 -9.93 22.01 -6.43
CA GLY A 106 -9.15 21.33 -5.40
C GLY A 106 -8.08 20.43 -6.00
N TYR A 107 -8.48 19.58 -6.96
CA TYR A 107 -7.55 18.70 -7.67
C TYR A 107 -6.54 19.45 -8.51
N LEU A 108 -6.97 20.48 -9.24
CA LEU A 108 -6.06 21.29 -10.03
C LEU A 108 -4.98 21.93 -9.14
N LYS A 109 -5.38 22.48 -7.98
CA LYS A 109 -4.44 23.05 -7.00
C LYS A 109 -3.46 22.01 -6.45
N ALA A 110 -3.93 20.79 -6.20
CA ALA A 110 -3.07 19.69 -5.76
C ALA A 110 -2.07 19.27 -6.85
N LEU A 111 -2.49 19.23 -8.12
CA LEU A 111 -1.67 18.88 -9.28
C LEU A 111 -0.72 20.00 -9.73
N THR A 112 -1.00 21.26 -9.41
CA THR A 112 -0.11 22.41 -9.68
C THR A 112 0.79 22.78 -8.52
N SER A 113 0.69 22.08 -7.39
CA SER A 113 1.53 22.32 -6.22
C SER A 113 3.01 22.05 -6.51
N ASP A 114 3.91 22.84 -5.90
CA ASP A 114 5.37 22.65 -5.97
C ASP A 114 5.88 21.49 -5.10
N LYS A 115 4.98 20.77 -4.42
CA LYS A 115 5.33 19.60 -3.60
C LYS A 115 5.81 18.45 -4.49
N THR A 116 6.80 17.71 -4.01
CA THR A 116 7.27 16.49 -4.69
C THR A 116 6.18 15.43 -4.79
N PHE A 117 5.32 15.30 -3.78
CA PHE A 117 4.26 14.30 -3.75
C PHE A 117 3.01 14.83 -3.04
N VAL A 118 1.84 14.50 -3.58
CA VAL A 118 0.54 14.92 -3.06
C VAL A 118 -0.45 13.77 -3.13
N TRP A 119 -1.10 13.45 -2.01
CA TRP A 119 -2.28 12.58 -2.01
C TRP A 119 -3.47 13.36 -2.56
N LEU A 120 -4.10 12.85 -3.62
CA LEU A 120 -5.31 13.41 -4.20
C LEU A 120 -6.52 12.93 -3.42
N GLU A 121 -6.64 11.61 -3.26
CA GLU A 121 -7.74 10.98 -2.53
C GLU A 121 -7.25 9.77 -1.75
N LYS A 122 -7.98 9.47 -0.68
CA LYS A 122 -7.69 8.34 0.21
C LYS A 122 -8.96 7.52 0.45
N ASN A 123 -8.78 6.23 0.69
CA ASN A 123 -9.86 5.30 1.05
C ASN A 123 -10.98 5.20 -0.01
N VAL A 124 -10.61 5.22 -1.30
CA VAL A 124 -11.57 5.15 -2.40
C VAL A 124 -11.86 3.70 -2.78
N LEU A 125 -13.10 3.37 -3.12
CA LEU A 125 -13.49 2.01 -3.51
C LEU A 125 -13.04 1.69 -4.94
N HIS A 126 -12.68 0.42 -5.19
CA HIS A 126 -12.19 -0.01 -6.49
C HIS A 126 -13.15 0.33 -7.65
N ASN A 127 -14.43 0.05 -7.45
CA ASN A 127 -15.49 0.25 -8.45
C ASN A 127 -15.62 1.72 -8.88
N GLU A 128 -15.40 2.66 -7.98
CA GLU A 128 -15.47 4.09 -8.27
C GLU A 128 -14.31 4.53 -9.15
N ILE A 129 -13.11 3.96 -8.98
CA ILE A 129 -11.89 4.43 -9.67
C ILE A 129 -11.35 3.49 -10.74
N GLN A 130 -12.01 2.37 -11.01
CA GLN A 130 -11.50 1.32 -11.90
C GLN A 130 -11.12 1.88 -13.29
N ALA A 131 -11.97 2.70 -13.89
CA ALA A 131 -11.71 3.31 -15.20
C ALA A 131 -10.48 4.23 -15.16
N PHE A 132 -10.30 4.97 -14.07
CA PHE A 132 -9.16 5.86 -13.87
C PHE A 132 -7.86 5.06 -13.64
N LEU A 133 -7.91 4.02 -12.81
CA LEU A 133 -6.76 3.14 -12.55
C LEU A 133 -6.30 2.45 -13.83
N ASN A 134 -7.21 1.89 -14.62
CA ASN A 134 -6.86 1.24 -15.88
C ASN A 134 -6.15 2.19 -16.85
N LYS A 135 -6.55 3.48 -16.86
CA LYS A 135 -5.93 4.50 -17.71
C LYS A 135 -4.60 5.01 -17.14
N TYR A 136 -4.47 5.25 -15.84
CA TYR A 136 -3.34 6.01 -15.28
C TYR A 136 -2.46 5.29 -14.26
N GLN A 137 -2.82 4.10 -13.77
CA GLN A 137 -2.06 3.41 -12.73
C GLN A 137 -0.59 3.19 -13.13
N TYR A 138 -0.32 2.99 -14.42
CA TYR A 138 1.04 2.79 -14.96
C TYR A 138 1.62 4.05 -15.62
N HIS A 139 0.89 5.17 -15.59
CA HIS A 139 1.37 6.43 -16.13
C HIS A 139 2.40 7.07 -15.20
N THR A 140 3.35 7.76 -15.82
CA THR A 140 4.40 8.51 -15.13
C THR A 140 3.78 9.57 -14.22
N GLY A 141 4.08 9.50 -12.92
CA GLY A 141 3.68 10.50 -11.93
C GLY A 141 2.49 10.13 -11.06
N PHE A 142 1.83 8.99 -11.28
CA PHE A 142 0.81 8.48 -10.37
C PHE A 142 1.40 7.47 -9.38
N ALA A 143 0.94 7.53 -8.13
CA ALA A 143 1.20 6.52 -7.12
C ALA A 143 -0.14 5.99 -6.62
N VAL A 144 -0.39 4.71 -6.86
CA VAL A 144 -1.59 4.04 -6.38
C VAL A 144 -1.18 3.08 -5.28
N GLU A 145 -1.72 3.29 -4.10
CA GLU A 145 -1.52 2.41 -2.95
C GLU A 145 -2.82 1.68 -2.67
N GLN A 146 -2.75 0.34 -2.67
CA GLN A 146 -3.85 -0.52 -2.27
C GLN A 146 -3.76 -0.74 -0.76
N LYS A 147 -4.87 -0.53 -0.06
CA LYS A 147 -5.02 -0.77 1.38
C LYS A 147 -6.23 -1.66 1.64
N ILE A 148 -6.08 -2.61 2.55
CA ILE A 148 -7.21 -3.38 3.08
C ILE A 148 -7.71 -2.65 4.32
N GLN A 149 -9.01 -2.40 4.38
CA GLN A 149 -9.67 -1.76 5.52
C GLN A 149 -10.82 -2.63 6.00
N ARG A 150 -10.90 -2.85 7.31
CA ARG A 150 -12.03 -3.51 7.96
C ARG A 150 -13.29 -2.65 7.87
N ASP A 151 -14.40 -3.27 7.50
CA ASP A 151 -15.73 -2.72 7.43
C ASP A 151 -16.66 -3.47 8.39
N TYR A 152 -17.61 -2.74 8.98
CA TYR A 152 -18.53 -3.26 10.00
C TYR A 152 -19.97 -2.93 9.56
N PRO A 153 -20.64 -3.80 8.79
CA PRO A 153 -21.94 -3.50 8.19
C PRO A 153 -23.03 -3.09 9.19
N LEU A 154 -23.02 -3.66 10.39
CA LEU A 154 -23.99 -3.35 11.46
C LEU A 154 -23.51 -2.25 12.43
N GLY A 155 -22.31 -1.69 12.21
CA GLY A 155 -21.77 -0.55 12.94
C GLY A 155 -21.91 -0.65 14.46
N LYS A 156 -22.66 0.28 15.06
CA LYS A 156 -22.81 0.39 16.52
C LYS A 156 -23.56 -0.76 17.18
N ILE A 157 -24.41 -1.47 16.43
CA ILE A 157 -25.29 -2.53 16.95
C ILE A 157 -24.46 -3.70 17.49
N VAL A 158 -23.40 -4.06 16.75
CA VAL A 158 -22.46 -5.13 17.11
C VAL A 158 -21.09 -4.61 17.53
N GLY A 159 -20.85 -3.30 17.43
CA GLY A 159 -19.53 -2.70 17.58
C GLY A 159 -18.89 -2.90 18.95
N GLN A 160 -19.69 -2.99 20.02
CA GLN A 160 -19.16 -3.30 21.36
C GLN A 160 -18.73 -4.76 21.51
N LEU A 161 -19.42 -5.68 20.85
CA LEU A 161 -19.13 -7.11 20.88
C LEU A 161 -17.96 -7.44 19.94
N VAL A 162 -18.12 -7.11 18.66
CA VAL A 162 -17.13 -7.38 17.62
C VAL A 162 -15.86 -6.58 17.86
N GLY A 163 -15.99 -5.31 18.24
CA GLY A 163 -14.86 -4.43 18.47
C GLY A 163 -14.39 -3.69 17.21
N LEU A 164 -13.13 -3.29 17.21
CA LEU A 164 -12.53 -2.42 16.20
C LEU A 164 -11.07 -2.82 15.92
N THR A 165 -10.60 -2.43 14.73
CA THR A 165 -9.22 -2.61 14.28
C THR A 165 -8.51 -1.26 14.09
N ASP A 166 -7.17 -1.29 14.12
CA ASP A 166 -6.33 -0.14 13.83
C ASP A 166 -6.16 0.12 12.32
N ILE A 167 -5.48 1.20 11.97
CA ILE A 167 -5.06 1.55 10.61
C ILE A 167 -4.25 0.45 9.92
N ASP A 168 -3.59 -0.42 10.69
CA ASP A 168 -2.80 -1.57 10.22
C ASP A 168 -3.60 -2.90 10.23
N ASN A 169 -4.93 -2.82 10.39
CA ASN A 169 -5.86 -3.96 10.40
C ASN A 169 -5.63 -5.00 11.52
N ARG A 170 -5.11 -4.53 12.67
CA ARG A 170 -4.93 -5.34 13.89
C ARG A 170 -6.09 -5.09 14.86
N GLY A 171 -6.62 -6.14 15.48
CA GLY A 171 -7.66 -6.02 16.49
C GLY A 171 -7.17 -5.23 17.72
N ILE A 172 -7.98 -4.28 18.19
CA ILE A 172 -7.65 -3.46 19.37
C ILE A 172 -8.56 -3.81 20.56
N ILE A 173 -9.82 -4.12 20.29
CA ILE A 173 -10.85 -4.36 21.31
C ILE A 173 -11.82 -5.45 20.86
N GLY A 174 -12.59 -5.98 21.81
CA GLY A 174 -13.67 -6.94 21.56
C GLY A 174 -13.16 -8.25 20.95
N LEU A 175 -14.06 -8.94 20.25
CA LEU A 175 -13.73 -10.19 19.57
C LEU A 175 -12.63 -10.03 18.51
N GLU A 176 -12.49 -8.85 17.91
CA GLU A 176 -11.40 -8.57 16.98
C GLU A 176 -10.02 -8.71 17.63
N LEU A 177 -9.85 -8.33 18.90
CA LEU A 177 -8.60 -8.52 19.64
C LEU A 177 -8.43 -10.00 20.03
N ASP A 178 -9.46 -10.60 20.61
CA ASP A 178 -9.38 -11.95 21.16
C ASP A 178 -9.17 -13.01 20.06
N LEU A 179 -9.78 -12.80 18.89
CA LEU A 179 -9.70 -13.70 17.75
C LEU A 179 -8.57 -13.32 16.78
N ASP A 180 -7.82 -12.22 17.01
CA ASP A 180 -6.75 -11.74 16.13
C ASP A 180 -5.79 -12.85 15.68
N PRO A 181 -5.30 -13.76 16.54
CA PRO A 181 -4.39 -14.83 16.14
C PRO A 181 -5.00 -15.82 15.12
N HIS A 182 -6.32 -15.93 15.07
CA HIS A 182 -7.05 -16.85 14.19
C HIS A 182 -7.51 -16.19 12.90
N ILE A 183 -7.83 -14.90 12.94
CA ILE A 183 -8.42 -14.17 11.81
C ILE A 183 -7.43 -13.25 11.09
N CYS A 184 -6.25 -12.92 11.63
CA CYS A 184 -5.33 -11.97 10.99
C CYS A 184 -4.64 -12.49 9.72
N GLY A 185 -4.51 -13.81 9.56
CA GLY A 185 -3.77 -14.41 8.46
C GLY A 185 -2.26 -14.18 8.53
N SER A 186 -1.54 -14.45 7.44
CA SER A 186 -0.09 -14.28 7.36
C SER A 186 0.31 -13.45 6.14
N PRO A 187 1.08 -12.36 6.31
CA PRO A 187 1.46 -11.50 5.20
C PRO A 187 2.38 -12.22 4.21
N GLY A 188 2.06 -12.02 2.94
CA GLY A 188 2.91 -12.40 1.82
C GLY A 188 3.95 -11.32 1.55
N TRP A 189 4.83 -11.59 0.61
CA TRP A 189 5.77 -10.58 0.10
C TRP A 189 6.12 -10.87 -1.34
N GLN A 190 6.40 -9.82 -2.11
CA GLN A 190 6.90 -9.92 -3.46
C GLN A 190 8.08 -8.99 -3.62
N ILE A 191 9.17 -9.49 -4.22
CA ILE A 191 10.27 -8.62 -4.63
C ILE A 191 9.81 -7.86 -5.87
N THR A 192 9.96 -6.54 -5.84
CA THR A 192 9.70 -5.65 -6.97
C THR A 192 10.90 -4.71 -7.13
N MET A 193 11.14 -4.19 -8.32
CA MET A 193 12.23 -3.25 -8.54
C MET A 193 11.75 -1.81 -8.34
N LYS A 194 12.35 -1.08 -7.40
CA LYS A 194 12.10 0.36 -7.25
C LYS A 194 13.07 1.14 -8.13
N ASP A 195 12.55 1.95 -9.05
CA ASP A 195 13.39 2.85 -9.85
C ASP A 195 13.83 4.09 -9.04
N GLY A 196 14.77 4.87 -9.58
CA GLY A 196 15.26 6.11 -8.95
C GLY A 196 14.19 7.20 -8.76
N TRP A 197 13.03 7.06 -9.41
CA TRP A 197 11.85 7.93 -9.26
C TRP A 197 10.77 7.32 -8.36
N GLY A 198 11.02 6.15 -7.76
CA GLY A 198 10.12 5.48 -6.83
C GLY A 198 9.07 4.57 -7.45
N ARG A 199 9.09 4.32 -8.76
CA ARG A 199 8.16 3.41 -9.44
C ARG A 199 8.49 1.96 -9.13
N LEU A 200 7.46 1.17 -8.94
CA LEU A 200 7.58 -0.27 -8.73
C LEU A 200 7.39 -0.97 -10.07
N ASN A 201 8.46 -1.52 -10.61
CA ASN A 201 8.43 -2.32 -11.81
C ASN A 201 8.49 -3.79 -11.41
N SER A 202 7.39 -4.51 -11.61
CA SER A 202 7.37 -5.96 -11.44
C SER A 202 8.10 -6.61 -12.62
N ARG A 203 9.15 -7.39 -12.33
CA ARG A 203 9.75 -8.25 -13.34
C ARG A 203 9.11 -9.64 -13.27
N PRO A 204 8.85 -10.29 -14.40
CA PRO A 204 8.44 -11.70 -14.39
C PRO A 204 9.51 -12.56 -13.69
N ASN A 205 9.07 -13.61 -12.98
CA ASN A 205 9.91 -14.56 -12.24
C ASN A 205 10.68 -14.01 -11.03
N GLN A 206 10.24 -12.91 -10.42
CA GLN A 206 10.78 -12.51 -9.11
C GLN A 206 10.25 -13.43 -8.00
N PRO A 207 11.07 -13.75 -6.98
CA PRO A 207 10.61 -14.52 -5.83
C PRO A 207 9.47 -13.80 -5.12
N TYR A 208 8.43 -14.56 -4.82
CA TYR A 208 7.28 -14.09 -4.05
C TYR A 208 6.81 -15.18 -3.10
N LYS A 209 6.14 -14.75 -2.04
CA LYS A 209 5.38 -15.59 -1.11
C LYS A 209 3.97 -15.04 -1.07
N GLU A 210 3.01 -15.89 -1.38
CA GLU A 210 1.59 -15.52 -1.30
C GLU A 210 1.20 -15.23 0.15
N ALA A 211 0.27 -14.29 0.30
CA ALA A 211 -0.36 -14.04 1.59
C ALA A 211 -1.35 -15.17 1.87
N VAL A 212 -1.41 -15.60 3.13
CA VAL A 212 -2.41 -16.57 3.59
C VAL A 212 -3.49 -15.78 4.30
N ASN A 213 -4.72 -15.88 3.82
CA ASN A 213 -5.85 -15.21 4.45
C ASN A 213 -6.15 -15.81 5.83
N GLY A 214 -6.73 -15.00 6.71
CA GLY A 214 -7.21 -15.47 8.00
C GLY A 214 -8.42 -16.39 7.87
N ASN A 215 -8.69 -17.13 8.94
CA ASN A 215 -9.83 -18.02 8.98
C ASN A 215 -11.11 -17.25 9.27
N ASP A 216 -12.19 -17.61 8.60
CA ASP A 216 -13.52 -17.12 8.92
C ASP A 216 -14.03 -17.78 10.21
N ILE A 217 -14.80 -17.02 11.01
CA ILE A 217 -15.33 -17.48 12.29
C ILE A 217 -16.83 -17.22 12.30
N THR A 218 -17.60 -18.23 12.68
CA THR A 218 -19.04 -18.11 12.89
C THR A 218 -19.32 -18.03 14.39
N LEU A 219 -20.01 -16.97 14.81
CA LEU A 219 -20.46 -16.75 16.17
C LEU A 219 -21.82 -17.44 16.41
N THR A 220 -22.18 -17.56 17.69
CA THR A 220 -23.49 -18.07 18.10
C THR A 220 -24.60 -17.03 18.05
N ILE A 221 -24.22 -15.74 18.02
CA ILE A 221 -25.15 -14.62 18.02
C ILE A 221 -26.04 -14.64 16.77
N ASP A 222 -27.22 -14.05 16.91
CA ASP A 222 -28.16 -13.74 15.85
C ASP A 222 -28.34 -12.23 15.71
N HIS A 223 -28.00 -11.71 14.54
CA HIS A 223 -28.00 -10.30 14.23
C HIS A 223 -29.41 -9.71 14.31
N GLU A 224 -30.46 -10.48 14.02
CA GLU A 224 -31.84 -10.01 14.15
C GLU A 224 -32.17 -9.75 15.61
N TYR A 225 -31.80 -10.67 16.51
CA TYR A 225 -31.99 -10.50 17.95
C TYR A 225 -31.12 -9.39 18.51
N GLN A 226 -29.88 -9.27 18.04
CA GLN A 226 -28.99 -8.18 18.45
C GLN A 226 -29.51 -6.80 18.02
N ILE A 227 -30.13 -6.69 16.83
CA ILE A 227 -30.79 -5.45 16.38
C ILE A 227 -31.97 -5.12 17.31
N ILE A 228 -32.86 -6.08 17.55
CA ILE A 228 -34.03 -5.89 18.43
C ILE A 228 -33.58 -5.47 19.83
N LEU A 229 -32.60 -6.17 20.41
CA LEU A 229 -32.06 -5.86 21.73
C LEU A 229 -31.48 -4.44 21.78
N TYR A 230 -30.72 -4.04 20.76
CA TYR A 230 -30.12 -2.71 20.69
C TYR A 230 -31.19 -1.61 20.59
N GLU A 231 -32.24 -1.84 19.80
CA GLU A 231 -33.36 -0.89 19.65
C GLU A 231 -34.11 -0.71 20.97
N GLU A 232 -34.53 -1.81 21.61
CA GLU A 232 -35.25 -1.79 22.89
C GLU A 232 -34.41 -1.17 24.01
N LEU A 233 -33.12 -1.50 24.12
CA LEU A 233 -32.22 -0.89 25.11
C LEU A 233 -32.00 0.59 24.85
N SER A 234 -31.89 1.01 23.57
CA SER A 234 -31.76 2.41 23.19
C SER A 234 -33.03 3.20 23.53
N GLU A 235 -34.20 2.61 23.37
CA GLU A 235 -35.47 3.23 23.78
C GLU A 235 -35.57 3.34 25.30
N ALA A 236 -35.32 2.25 26.04
CA ALA A 236 -35.35 2.24 27.50
C ALA A 236 -34.35 3.25 28.10
N TYR A 237 -33.14 3.32 27.55
CA TYR A 237 -32.12 4.30 27.93
C TYR A 237 -32.64 5.74 27.80
N LYS A 238 -33.29 6.07 26.69
CA LYS A 238 -33.87 7.41 26.43
C LYS A 238 -35.07 7.70 27.32
N GLN A 239 -35.98 6.74 27.48
CA GLN A 239 -37.22 6.91 28.25
C GLN A 239 -36.93 7.12 29.74
N HIS A 240 -35.97 6.39 30.29
CA HIS A 240 -35.60 6.47 31.70
C HIS A 240 -34.46 7.45 32.00
N ASN A 241 -33.88 8.06 30.96
CA ASN A 241 -32.70 8.92 31.05
C ASN A 241 -31.58 8.28 31.90
N ALA A 242 -31.36 6.99 31.65
CA ALA A 242 -30.44 6.16 32.42
C ALA A 242 -28.98 6.50 32.09
N ASP A 243 -28.04 6.22 33.01
CA ASP A 243 -26.61 6.40 32.73
C ASP A 243 -26.06 5.30 31.80
N ASN A 244 -26.56 4.07 31.92
CA ASN A 244 -26.14 2.91 31.14
C ASN A 244 -27.30 1.91 30.96
N ALA A 245 -27.28 1.14 29.87
CA ALA A 245 -28.21 0.03 29.61
C ALA A 245 -27.45 -1.17 29.04
N GLN A 246 -27.74 -2.36 29.54
CA GLN A 246 -27.09 -3.62 29.12
C GLN A 246 -28.13 -4.74 29.09
N GLY A 247 -27.99 -5.66 28.15
CA GLY A 247 -28.83 -6.84 28.03
C GLY A 247 -28.06 -7.98 27.37
N ILE A 248 -28.44 -9.22 27.69
CA ILE A 248 -27.86 -10.44 27.15
C ILE A 248 -29.03 -11.38 26.83
N ILE A 249 -29.02 -11.96 25.62
CA ILE A 249 -29.95 -13.01 25.23
C ILE A 249 -29.17 -14.33 25.20
N ILE A 250 -29.74 -15.37 25.79
CA ILE A 250 -29.11 -16.69 25.89
C ILE A 250 -30.11 -17.77 25.55
N ASP A 251 -29.67 -18.80 24.83
CA ASP A 251 -30.44 -20.05 24.70
C ASP A 251 -30.22 -20.90 25.96
N PRO A 252 -31.25 -21.13 26.80
CA PRO A 252 -31.10 -21.88 28.03
C PRO A 252 -30.79 -23.37 27.82
N LYS A 253 -31.01 -23.93 26.63
CA LYS A 253 -30.75 -25.34 26.33
C LYS A 253 -29.30 -25.58 25.89
N SER A 254 -28.76 -24.71 25.04
CA SER A 254 -27.39 -24.84 24.52
C SER A 254 -26.36 -24.03 25.33
N GLY A 255 -26.81 -23.01 26.07
CA GLY A 255 -25.93 -22.05 26.74
C GLY A 255 -25.28 -21.04 25.78
N GLU A 256 -25.70 -21.03 24.51
CA GLU A 256 -25.20 -20.11 23.50
C GLU A 256 -25.72 -18.70 23.74
N ILE A 257 -24.85 -17.70 23.56
CA ILE A 257 -25.24 -16.28 23.55
C ILE A 257 -25.83 -15.98 22.17
N LEU A 258 -27.04 -15.44 22.17
CA LEU A 258 -27.82 -15.09 20.98
C LEU A 258 -27.72 -13.59 20.69
#